data_AF-A0A167U5B4-F1
#
_entry.id   AF-A0A167U5B4-F1
#
_cell.length_a   1.000
_cell.length_b   1.000
_cell.length_c   1.000
_cell.angle_alpha   90.00
_cell.angle_beta   90.00
_cell.angle_gamma   90.00
#
_symmetry.space_group_name_H-M   'P 1'
#
loop_
_entity.id
_entity.type
_entity.pdbx_description
1 polymer ?
#
loop_
_entity_poly.entity_id
_entity_poly.type
_entity_poly.pdbx_seq_one_letter_code
_entity_poly.pdbx_strand_id
1 'polypeptide(L)'
;MIQERLNDAAIALHRVLSRENISYGIFGGYAIGIMGGVRESKDVDCLASVSKSQIIQLLDKKEGFQAIPQSREDYVAFFWSD
;
A
#
# COMPACT_ATOMS: atom_id res chain seq x y z
N MET A 1 17.71 -2.57 -3.21
CA MET A 1 17.70 -1.11 -2.95
C MET A 1 16.34 -0.69 -2.42
N ILE A 2 16.21 0.39 -1.62
CA ILE A 2 14.92 0.77 -1.00
C ILE A 2 13.81 1.02 -2.03
N GLN A 3 14.13 1.63 -3.18
CA GLN A 3 13.15 1.88 -4.23
C GLN A 3 12.61 0.59 -4.86
N GLU A 4 13.44 -0.44 -5.04
CA GLU A 4 13.00 -1.74 -5.57
C GLU A 4 11.99 -2.40 -4.62
N ARG A 5 12.27 -2.36 -3.30
CA ARG A 5 11.34 -2.83 -2.27
C ARG A 5 10.00 -2.11 -2.32
N LEU A 6 10.00 -0.79 -2.53
CA LEU A 6 8.77 -0.01 -2.65
C LEU A 6 8.00 -0.35 -3.93
N ASN A 7 8.71 -0.61 -5.04
CA ASN A 7 8.08 -1.05 -6.28
C ASN A 7 7.40 -2.40 -6.10
N ASP A 8 8.06 -3.36 -5.47
CA ASP A 8 7.49 -4.69 -5.23
C ASP A 8 6.27 -4.60 -4.31
N ALA A 9 6.32 -3.78 -3.25
CA ALA A 9 5.18 -3.50 -2.38
C ALA A 9 3.99 -2.91 -3.15
N ALA A 10 4.25 -1.92 -4.01
CA ALA A 10 3.23 -1.28 -4.83
C ALA A 10 2.60 -2.25 -5.84
N ILE A 11 3.41 -3.15 -6.42
CA ILE A 11 2.92 -4.21 -7.32
C ILE A 11 2.06 -5.22 -6.55
N ALA A 12 2.48 -5.65 -5.37
CA ALA A 12 1.70 -6.55 -4.52
C ALA A 12 0.35 -5.93 -4.15
N LEU A 13 0.35 -4.64 -3.76
CA LEU A 13 -0.86 -3.89 -3.46
C LEU A 13 -1.78 -3.78 -4.69
N HIS A 14 -1.23 -3.40 -5.85
CA HIS A 14 -1.97 -3.33 -7.12
C HIS A 14 -2.63 -4.66 -7.44
N ARG A 15 -1.92 -5.79 -7.34
CA ARG A 15 -2.45 -7.12 -7.65
C ARG A 15 -3.67 -7.46 -6.81
N VAL A 16 -3.60 -7.24 -5.49
CA VAL A 16 -4.71 -7.55 -4.59
C VAL A 16 -5.91 -6.64 -4.89
N LEU A 17 -5.71 -5.32 -4.91
CA LEU A 17 -6.80 -4.37 -5.08
C LEU A 17 -7.48 -4.50 -6.46
N SER A 18 -6.70 -4.71 -7.53
CA SER A 18 -7.23 -4.93 -8.88
C SER A 18 -8.00 -6.25 -8.98
N ARG A 19 -7.51 -7.34 -8.36
CA ARG A 19 -8.21 -8.64 -8.34
C ARG A 19 -9.58 -8.55 -7.67
N GLU A 20 -9.67 -7.78 -6.59
CA GLU A 20 -10.92 -7.57 -5.84
C GLU A 20 -11.81 -6.45 -6.43
N ASN A 21 -11.44 -5.88 -7.58
CA ASN A 21 -12.14 -4.75 -8.22
C ASN A 21 -12.33 -3.53 -7.30
N ILE A 22 -11.37 -3.27 -6.41
CA ILE A 22 -11.38 -2.09 -5.54
C ILE A 22 -10.80 -0.91 -6.33
N SER A 23 -11.47 0.23 -6.31
CA SER A 23 -10.93 1.49 -6.85
C SER A 23 -9.90 2.06 -5.89
N TYR A 24 -8.71 2.41 -6.38
CA TYR A 24 -7.64 2.98 -5.56
C TYR A 24 -6.72 3.91 -6.38
N GLY A 25 -5.91 4.69 -5.66
CA GLY A 25 -4.86 5.52 -6.22
C GLY A 25 -3.67 5.59 -5.27
N ILE A 26 -2.48 5.39 -5.81
CA ILE A 26 -1.22 5.59 -5.10
C ILE A 26 -0.82 7.06 -5.21
N PHE A 27 -0.44 7.65 -4.08
CA PHE A 27 -0.07 9.06 -3.99
C PHE A 27 1.17 9.25 -3.12
N GLY A 28 1.46 10.49 -2.75
CA GLY A 28 2.54 10.80 -1.83
C GLY A 28 3.94 10.64 -2.43
N GLY A 29 4.88 10.25 -1.58
CA GLY A 29 6.31 10.29 -1.90
C GLY A 29 6.73 9.39 -3.04
N TYR A 30 6.32 8.14 -2.91
CA TYR A 30 6.58 7.10 -3.88
C TYR A 30 6.06 7.49 -5.27
N ALA A 31 4.83 8.01 -5.36
CA ALA A 31 4.25 8.43 -6.64
C ALA A 31 5.08 9.54 -7.31
N ILE A 32 5.51 10.56 -6.54
CA ILE A 32 6.36 11.63 -7.07
C ILE A 32 7.68 11.09 -7.60
N GLY A 33 8.32 10.17 -6.86
CA GLY A 33 9.58 9.54 -7.28
C GLY A 33 9.44 8.75 -8.58
N ILE A 34 8.39 7.94 -8.72
CA ILE A 34 8.10 7.15 -9.93
C ILE A 34 7.81 8.05 -11.15
N MET A 35 7.21 9.22 -10.93
CA MET A 35 6.96 10.20 -12.00
C MET A 35 8.21 11.00 -12.39
N GLY A 36 9.40 10.65 -11.88
CA GLY A 36 10.66 11.31 -12.19
C GLY A 36 10.97 12.55 -11.34
N GLY A 37 10.17 12.80 -10.29
CA GLY A 37 10.43 13.86 -9.33
C GLY A 37 11.57 13.51 -8.36
N VAL A 38 12.24 14.53 -7.82
CA VAL A 38 13.30 14.35 -6.82
C VAL A 38 12.68 14.30 -5.43
N ARG A 39 12.09 13.16 -5.06
CA ARG A 39 11.55 12.91 -3.73
C ARG A 39 11.81 11.48 -3.29
N GLU A 40 12.54 11.33 -2.20
CA GLU A 40 12.70 10.03 -1.55
C GLU A 40 11.41 9.65 -0.80
N SER A 41 11.16 8.35 -0.71
CA SER A 41 10.05 7.78 0.05
C SER A 41 10.54 6.59 0.86
N LYS A 42 9.84 6.30 1.95
CA LYS A 42 10.09 5.12 2.81
C LYS A 42 8.90 4.15 2.80
N ASP A 43 7.81 4.57 2.20
CA ASP A 43 6.50 3.94 2.19
C ASP A 43 5.78 4.21 0.85
N VAL A 44 4.69 3.48 0.64
CA VAL A 44 3.74 3.64 -0.46
C VAL A 44 2.42 4.12 0.13
N ASP A 45 2.02 5.36 -0.17
CA ASP A 45 0.75 5.91 0.26
C ASP A 45 -0.36 5.53 -0.74
N CYS A 46 -1.50 5.03 -0.25
CA CYS A 46 -2.61 4.59 -1.09
C CYS A 46 -3.96 5.02 -0.51
N LEU A 47 -4.82 5.58 -1.37
CA LEU A 47 -6.25 5.78 -1.09
C LEU A 47 -7.02 4.67 -1.80
N ALA A 48 -7.91 3.99 -1.09
CA ALA A 48 -8.74 2.92 -1.65
C ALA A 48 -10.19 3.07 -1.21
N SER A 49 -11.13 2.77 -2.11
CA SER A 49 -12.57 2.81 -1.84
C SER A 49 -13.02 1.51 -1.17
N VAL A 50 -12.63 1.33 0.09
CA VAL A 50 -12.85 0.10 0.87
C VAL A 50 -12.92 0.45 2.37
N SER A 51 -13.64 -0.34 3.18
CA SER A 51 -13.63 -0.15 4.63
C SER A 51 -12.33 -0.66 5.26
N LYS A 52 -11.97 -0.14 6.45
CA LYS A 52 -10.82 -0.60 7.23
C LYS A 52 -10.87 -2.10 7.54
N SER A 53 -12.04 -2.63 7.89
CA SER A 53 -12.19 -4.05 8.18
C SER A 53 -11.99 -4.93 6.95
N GLN A 54 -12.51 -4.51 5.79
CA GLN A 54 -12.35 -5.22 4.53
C GLN A 54 -10.88 -5.24 4.09
N ILE A 55 -10.18 -4.10 4.13
CA ILE A 55 -8.78 -4.05 3.68
C ILE A 55 -7.85 -4.83 4.60
N ILE A 56 -8.10 -4.84 5.92
CA ILE A 56 -7.37 -5.69 6.87
C ILE A 56 -7.61 -7.17 6.55
N GLN A 57 -8.86 -7.58 6.29
CA GLN A 57 -9.17 -8.97 5.95
C GLN A 57 -8.51 -9.41 4.63
N LEU A 58 -8.36 -8.50 3.67
CA LEU A 58 -7.75 -8.77 2.37
C LEU A 58 -6.23 -8.87 2.43
N LEU A 59 -5.57 -8.03 3.24
CA LEU A 59 -4.11 -7.90 3.24
C LEU A 59 -3.42 -8.53 4.45
N ASP A 60 -4.01 -8.50 5.66
CA ASP A 60 -3.29 -8.94 6.86
C ASP A 60 -2.85 -10.40 6.75
N LYS A 61 -1.54 -10.62 6.92
CA LYS A 61 -0.83 -11.91 6.83
C LYS A 61 -0.94 -12.57 5.45
N LYS A 62 -1.07 -11.78 4.39
CA LYS A 62 -1.17 -12.23 2.98
C LYS A 62 -0.25 -11.39 2.10
N GLU A 63 0.35 -12.00 1.08
CA GLU A 63 1.14 -11.29 0.04
C GLU A 63 2.23 -10.38 0.64
N GLY A 64 2.85 -10.82 1.74
CA GLY A 64 3.88 -10.08 2.48
C GLY A 64 3.38 -8.96 3.40
N PHE A 65 2.08 -8.68 3.47
CA PHE A 65 1.51 -7.61 4.30
C PHE A 65 1.24 -8.08 5.74
N GLN A 66 1.56 -7.21 6.70
CA GLN A 66 1.21 -7.38 8.12
C GLN A 66 0.60 -6.10 8.66
N ALA A 67 -0.65 -6.17 9.14
CA ALA A 67 -1.36 -5.02 9.66
C ALA A 67 -0.72 -4.51 10.97
N ILE A 68 -0.60 -3.19 11.06
CA ILE A 68 -0.15 -2.50 12.26
C ILE A 68 -1.41 -2.03 13.01
N PRO A 69 -1.61 -2.40 14.29
CA PRO A 69 -2.75 -1.94 15.07
C PRO A 69 -2.83 -0.41 15.14
N GLN A 70 -3.97 0.16 14.74
CA GLN A 70 -4.22 1.61 14.77
C GLN A 70 -5.67 1.89 15.17
N SER A 71 -5.89 3.00 15.89
CA SER A 71 -7.21 3.41 16.39
C SER A 71 -8.04 4.22 15.39
N ARG A 72 -7.42 4.79 14.35
CA ARG A 72 -8.12 5.57 13.33
C ARG A 72 -8.94 4.67 12.41
N GLU A 73 -10.18 5.02 12.14
CA GLU A 73 -11.09 4.21 11.30
C GLU A 73 -10.93 4.44 9.79
N ASP A 74 -10.37 5.59 9.40
CA ASP A 74 -10.12 5.99 8.01
C ASP A 74 -8.70 5.66 7.54
N TYR A 75 -7.92 4.95 8.36
CA TYR A 75 -6.51 4.69 8.13
C TYR A 75 -6.11 3.30 8.60
N VAL A 76 -5.26 2.66 7.82
CA VAL A 76 -4.59 1.41 8.17
C VAL A 76 -3.15 1.49 7.68
N ALA A 77 -2.23 0.95 8.46
CA ALA A 77 -0.83 0.82 8.09
C ALA A 77 -0.47 -0.66 8.03
N PHE A 78 0.44 -1.00 7.10
CA PHE A 78 0.96 -2.34 6.96
C PHE A 78 2.49 -2.29 6.87
N PHE A 79 3.16 -3.27 7.46
CA PHE A 79 4.50 -3.64 7.03
C PHE A 79 4.39 -4.50 5.78
N TRP A 80 5.38 -4.41 4.89
CA TRP A 80 5.50 -5.28 3.72
C TRP A 80 6.90 -5.88 3.63
N SER A 81 7.02 -7.20 3.62
CA SER A 81 8.30 -7.90 3.71
C SER A 81 8.37 -9.22 2.95
N ASP A 82 7.71 -9.32 1.79
CA ASP A 82 7.86 -10.48 0.88
C ASP A 82 9.20 -10.48 0.15
#